data_AF-C4IGX9-F1
#
_entry.id   AF-C4IGX9-F1
#
_cell.length_a   1.000
_cell.length_b   1.000
_cell.length_c   1.000
_cell.angle_alpha   90.00
_cell.angle_beta   90.00
_cell.angle_gamma   90.00
#
_symmetry.space_group_name_H-M   'P 1'
#
loop_
_entity.id
_entity.type
_entity.pdbx_description
1 polymer ?
#
loop_
_entity_poly.entity_id
_entity_poly.type
_entity_poly.pdbx_seq_one_letter_code
_entity_poly.pdbx_strand_id
1 'polypeptide(L)' 'MNNNDKILLKKSVELKDLLDDFKKFMNLYESDEENQLFSEYGKNSLDYVISEFEDIIEILK' A
#
# COMPACT_ATOMS: atom_id res chain seq x y z
N MET A 1 5.40 -9.81 25.20
CA MET A 1 4.83 -10.15 23.88
C MET A 1 4.61 -11.63 23.76
N ASN A 2 3.35 -12.03 23.56
CA ASN A 2 2.98 -13.41 23.27
C ASN A 2 3.36 -13.77 21.81
N ASN A 3 3.17 -15.04 21.43
CA ASN A 3 3.54 -15.52 20.10
C ASN A 3 2.69 -14.88 18.97
N ASN A 4 1.42 -14.58 19.25
CA ASN A 4 0.51 -13.91 18.33
C ASN A 4 0.93 -12.45 18.09
N ASP A 5 1.40 -11.73 19.12
CA ASP A 5 1.91 -10.36 18.99
C ASP A 5 3.13 -10.32 18.05
N LYS A 6 4.00 -11.33 18.13
CA LYS A 6 5.16 -11.47 17.23
C LYS A 6 4.73 -11.73 15.79
N ILE A 7 3.71 -12.57 15.59
CA ILE A 7 3.16 -12.87 14.26
C ILE A 7 2.50 -11.63 13.66
N LEU A 8 1.75 -10.87 14.46
CA LEU A 8 1.10 -9.63 14.02
C LEU A 8 2.12 -8.57 13.61
N LEU A 9 3.17 -8.34 14.40
CA LEU A 9 4.25 -7.43 14.03
C LEU A 9 4.97 -7.86 12.74
N LYS A 10 5.26 -9.16 12.60
CA LYS A 10 5.89 -9.66 11.37
C LYS A 10 5.01 -9.41 10.14
N LYS A 11 3.71 -9.68 10.24
CA LYS A 11 2.75 -9.41 9.16
C LYS A 11 2.60 -7.91 8.86
N SER A 12 2.63 -7.06 9.89
CA SER A 12 2.62 -5.59 9.74
C SER A 12 3.81 -5.10 8.91
N VAL A 13 5.01 -5.63 9.19
CA VAL A 13 6.22 -5.32 8.43
C VAL A 13 6.11 -5.81 6.98
N GLU A 14 5.70 -7.06 6.76
CA GLU A 14 5.53 -7.62 5.41
C GLU A 14 4.49 -6.85 4.57
N LEU A 15 3.38 -6.42 5.19
CA LEU A 15 2.37 -5.58 4.55
C LEU A 15 2.92 -4.21 4.18
N LYS A 16 3.74 -3.62 5.04
CA LYS A 16 4.37 -2.33 4.77
C LYS A 16 5.34 -2.42 3.59
N ASP A 17 6.18 -3.45 3.55
CA ASP A 17 7.12 -3.65 2.46
C ASP A 17 6.37 -3.83 1.12
N LEU A 18 5.27 -4.59 1.12
CA LEU A 18 4.42 -4.75 -0.06
C LEU A 18 3.77 -3.43 -0.50
N LEU A 19 3.29 -2.61 0.44
CA LEU A 19 2.71 -1.30 0.14
C LEU A 19 3.74 -0.34 -0.45
N ASP A 20 4.97 -0.36 0.08
CA ASP A 20 6.06 0.48 -0.43
C ASP A 20 6.46 0.07 -1.86
N ASP A 21 6.49 -1.22 -2.16
CA ASP A 21 6.73 -1.73 -3.52
C ASP A 21 5.58 -1.39 -4.47
N PHE A 22 4.33 -1.46 -4.00
CA PHE A 22 3.17 -1.01 -4.77
C PHE A 22 3.26 0.49 -5.10
N LYS A 23 3.60 1.35 -4.13
CA LYS A 23 3.79 2.79 -4.37
C LYS A 23 4.88 3.08 -5.41
N LYS A 24 6.00 2.33 -5.38
CA LYS A 24 7.06 2.47 -6.40
C LYS A 24 6.55 2.07 -7.79
N PHE A 25 5.81 0.95 -7.88
CA PHE A 25 5.18 0.53 -9.12
C PHE A 25 4.26 1.63 -9.64
N MET A 26 3.38 2.17 -8.79
CA MET A 26 2.47 3.25 -9.16
C MET A 26 3.20 4.49 -9.70
N ASN A 27 4.27 4.95 -9.04
CA ASN A 27 5.04 6.09 -9.50
C ASN A 27 5.67 5.89 -10.89
N LEU A 28 6.11 4.67 -11.23
CA LEU A 28 6.64 4.37 -12.56
C LEU A 28 5.56 4.52 -13.64
N TYR A 29 4.35 4.06 -13.34
CA TYR A 29 3.26 4.03 -14.29
C TYR A 29 2.47 5.34 -14.36
N GLU A 30 2.58 6.23 -13.37
CA GLU A 30 2.06 7.62 -13.45
C GLU A 30 2.83 8.45 -14.48
N SER A 31 4.12 8.14 -14.68
CA SER A 31 4.98 8.83 -15.64
C SER A 31 4.82 8.38 -17.09
N ASP A 32 4.00 7.35 -17.33
CA ASP A 32 3.71 6.81 -18.66
C ASP A 32 2.45 7.48 -19.23
N GLU A 33 2.63 8.45 -20.14
CA GLU A 33 1.55 9.22 -20.75
C GLU A 33 0.56 8.37 -21.58
N GLU A 34 0.94 7.14 -21.99
CA GLU A 34 0.02 6.21 -22.68
C GLU A 34 -0.85 5.39 -21.72
N ASN A 35 -0.61 5.50 -20.41
CA ASN A 35 -1.24 4.63 -19.42
C ASN A 35 -2.57 5.18 -18.88
N GLN A 36 -3.67 4.59 -19.37
CA GLN A 36 -5.05 5.00 -19.02
C GLN A 36 -5.46 4.68 -17.57
N LEU A 37 -4.66 3.90 -16.82
CA LEU A 37 -4.92 3.63 -15.41
C LEU A 37 -4.91 4.89 -14.53
N PHE A 38 -4.24 5.96 -14.98
CA PHE A 38 -4.08 7.23 -14.28
C PHE A 38 -5.00 8.33 -14.81
N SER A 39 -6.19 7.98 -15.28
CA SER A 39 -7.28 8.97 -15.29
C SER A 39 -7.50 9.51 -13.86
N GLU A 40 -8.01 10.73 -13.74
CA GLU A 40 -8.26 11.38 -12.43
C GLU A 40 -9.08 10.50 -11.47
N TYR A 41 -10.00 9.70 -12.02
CA TYR A 41 -10.81 8.72 -11.27
C TYR A 41 -10.02 7.49 -10.80
N GLY A 42 -9.06 7.03 -11.61
CA GLY A 42 -8.15 5.94 -11.25
C GLY A 42 -7.25 6.35 -10.09
N LYS A 43 -6.66 7.55 -10.15
CA LYS A 43 -5.77 8.08 -9.10
C LYS A 43 -6.46 8.17 -7.73
N ASN A 44 -7.68 8.73 -7.70
CA ASN A 44 -8.46 8.82 -6.46
C ASN A 44 -8.77 7.43 -5.84
N SER A 45 -9.04 6.43 -6.69
CA SER A 45 -9.31 5.07 -6.23
C SER A 45 -8.05 4.41 -5.65
N LEU A 46 -6.89 4.69 -6.24
CA LEU A 46 -5.60 4.16 -5.80
C LEU A 46 -5.13 4.80 -4.49
N ASP A 47 -5.30 6.11 -4.36
CA ASP A 47 -5.01 6.83 -3.11
C ASP A 47 -5.88 6.31 -1.95
N TYR A 48 -7.17 6.04 -2.20
CA TYR A 48 -8.05 5.43 -1.21
C TYR A 48 -7.56 4.04 -0.76
N VAL A 49 -7.23 3.16 -1.70
CA VAL A 49 -6.72 1.82 -1.38
C VAL A 49 -5.42 1.91 -0.57
N ILE A 50 -4.50 2.81 -0.96
CA ILE A 50 -3.25 3.02 -0.21
C ILE A 50 -3.54 3.43 1.24
N SER A 51 -4.46 4.37 1.45
CA SER A 51 -4.86 4.82 2.79
C SER A 51 -5.40 3.68 3.65
N GLU A 52 -6.27 2.83 3.11
CA GLU A 52 -6.83 1.68 3.85
C GLU A 52 -5.73 0.67 4.26
N PHE A 53 -4.72 0.47 3.42
CA PHE A 53 -3.56 -0.36 3.79
C PHE A 53 -2.72 0.27 4.89
N GLU A 54 -2.51 1.59 4.87
CA GLU A 54 -1.78 2.30 5.92
C GLU A 54 -2.49 2.18 7.28
N ASP A 55 -3.82 2.35 7.30
CA ASP A 55 -4.64 2.19 8.50
C ASP A 55 -4.55 0.77 9.08
N ILE A 56 -4.62 -0.25 8.23
CA ILE A 56 -4.46 -1.65 8.65
C ILE A 56 -3.07 -1.88 9.26
N ILE A 57 -2.01 -1.37 8.62
CA ILE A 57 -0.65 -1.50 9.13
C ILE A 57 -0.51 -0.83 10.50
N GLU A 58 -1.13 0.33 10.69
CA GLU A 58 -1.12 1.07 11.96
C GLU A 58 -1.85 0.33 13.08
N ILE A 59 -3.00 -0.28 12.79
CA ILE A 59 -3.73 -1.13 13.75
C ILE A 59 -2.91 -2.37 14.17
N LEU A 60 -2.05 -2.88 13.28
CA LEU A 60 -1.23 -4.06 13.52
C LEU A 60 0.09 -3.79 14.27
N LYS A 61 0.46 -2.51 14.50
CA LYS A 61 1.67 -2.11 15.26
C LYS A 61 1.43 -2.15 16.77
#